data_AF-A0A848C0D3-F1
#
_entry.id   AF-A0A848C0D3-F1
#
_cell.length_a   1.000
_cell.length_b   1.000
_cell.length_c   1.000
_cell.angle_alpha   90.00
_cell.angle_beta   90.00
_cell.angle_gamma   90.00
#
_symmetry.space_group_name_H-M   'P 1'
#
loop_
_entity.id
_entity.type
_entity.pdbx_description
1 polymer ?
#
loop_
_entity_poly.entity_id
_entity_poly.type
_entity_poly.pdbx_seq_one_letter_code
_entity_poly.pdbx_strand_id
1 'polypeptide(L)'
;MKTKFGVTIFSNGDMNIVKESLQEDLWRDYQFFCKKADSHRHKQGPKANLLVCRYERTAVITLFTFFSAVLDSWRIRQGTAGSVVSLTAACQAFLEDCRKWSGKQADFSHLLAILGRYDQNRQALLETVSEESRCDIEKSMCAFLDFMEGQTDLRRFPEAASGTEGLMNHLIGSV
;
A
#
# COMPACT_ATOMS: atom_id res chain seq x y z
N MET A 1 -7.76 24.57 -14.84
CA MET A 1 -7.69 23.21 -14.28
C MET A 1 -7.78 23.31 -12.76
N LYS A 2 -8.84 22.77 -12.16
CA LYS A 2 -9.00 22.71 -10.69
C LYS A 2 -9.24 21.25 -10.34
N THR A 3 -8.26 20.60 -9.71
CA THR A 3 -8.41 19.22 -9.27
C THR A 3 -8.88 19.23 -7.82
N LYS A 4 -10.10 18.74 -7.59
CA LYS A 4 -10.64 18.51 -6.24
C LYS A 4 -11.13 17.07 -6.23
N PHE A 5 -10.36 16.18 -5.61
CA PHE A 5 -10.64 14.74 -5.45
C PHE A 5 -10.91 13.99 -6.75
N GLY A 6 -9.88 13.48 -7.42
CA GLY A 6 -10.01 12.48 -8.51
C GLY A 6 -10.79 12.90 -9.75
N VAL A 7 -11.45 14.06 -9.75
CA VAL A 7 -12.27 14.56 -10.84
C VAL A 7 -11.52 15.68 -11.57
N THR A 8 -11.19 15.42 -12.83
CA THR A 8 -10.70 16.43 -13.76
C THR A 8 -11.81 16.78 -14.73
N ILE A 9 -12.26 18.03 -14.69
CA ILE A 9 -13.23 18.56 -15.66
C ILE A 9 -12.44 19.35 -16.71
N PHE A 10 -12.53 18.91 -17.96
CA PHE A 10 -11.92 19.55 -19.11
C PHE A 10 -12.81 20.67 -19.65
N SER A 11 -12.21 21.62 -20.36
CA SER A 11 -12.92 22.78 -20.92
C SER A 11 -13.95 22.42 -21.99
N ASN A 12 -13.88 21.22 -22.55
CA ASN A 12 -14.85 20.68 -23.51
C ASN A 12 -16.06 19.99 -22.83
N GLY A 13 -16.12 20.00 -21.48
CA GLY A 13 -17.18 19.34 -20.73
C GLY A 13 -16.89 17.88 -20.36
N ASP A 14 -15.78 17.30 -20.82
CA ASP A 14 -15.38 15.96 -20.44
C ASP A 14 -15.00 15.90 -18.96
N MET A 15 -15.33 14.77 -18.34
CA MET A 15 -15.03 14.51 -16.94
C MET A 15 -14.25 13.21 -16.83
N ASN A 16 -13.00 13.31 -16.40
CA ASN A 16 -12.25 12.14 -15.94
C ASN A 16 -12.47 11.98 -14.44
N ILE A 17 -13.18 10.92 -14.07
CA ILE A 17 -13.21 10.43 -12.70
C ILE A 17 -12.12 9.37 -12.59
N VAL A 18 -10.93 9.78 -12.17
CA VAL A 18 -9.90 8.85 -11.74
C VAL A 18 -10.31 8.38 -10.35
N LYS A 19 -10.94 7.20 -10.29
CA LYS A 19 -11.11 6.51 -9.02
C LYS A 19 -9.73 5.93 -8.66
N GLU A 20 -9.02 6.64 -7.80
CA GLU A 20 -7.75 6.17 -7.23
C GLU A 20 -7.97 4.78 -6.61
N SER A 21 -6.97 3.91 -6.73
CA SER A 21 -7.08 2.56 -6.17
C SER A 21 -7.03 2.64 -4.64
N LEU A 22 -7.67 1.68 -3.94
CA LEU A 22 -7.60 1.60 -2.47
C LEU A 22 -6.14 1.61 -1.97
N GLN A 23 -5.24 0.95 -2.72
CA GLN A 23 -3.82 0.92 -2.43
C GLN A 23 -3.17 2.31 -2.50
N GLU A 24 -3.54 3.15 -3.46
CA GLU A 24 -3.06 4.54 -3.55
C GLU A 24 -3.56 5.40 -2.39
N ASP A 25 -4.83 5.27 -2.02
CA ASP A 25 -5.41 5.96 -0.86
C ASP A 25 -4.67 5.58 0.43
N LEU A 26 -4.46 4.29 0.66
CA LEU A 26 -3.74 3.80 1.84
C LEU A 26 -2.28 4.26 1.86
N TRP A 27 -1.61 4.30 0.70
CA TRP A 27 -0.25 4.83 0.61
C TRP A 27 -0.19 6.34 0.95
N ARG A 28 -1.17 7.12 0.49
CA ARG A 28 -1.26 8.55 0.82
C ARG A 28 -1.58 8.79 2.28
N ASP A 29 -2.45 7.98 2.86
CA ASP A 29 -2.74 8.01 4.30
C ASP A 29 -1.47 7.72 5.11
N TYR A 30 -0.69 6.71 4.71
CA TYR A 30 0.61 6.43 5.33
C TYR A 30 1.52 7.66 5.30
N GLN A 31 1.70 8.26 4.12
CA GLN A 31 2.53 9.45 3.94
C GLN A 31 1.99 10.65 4.75
N PHE A 32 0.68 10.80 4.85
CA PHE A 32 0.04 11.85 5.65
C PHE A 32 0.40 11.70 7.13
N PHE A 33 0.31 10.49 7.68
CA PHE A 33 0.65 10.25 9.08
C PHE A 33 2.14 10.44 9.37
N CYS A 34 3.03 10.07 8.44
CA CYS A 34 4.47 10.37 8.55
C CYS A 34 4.70 11.89 8.66
N LYS A 35 4.12 12.67 7.75
CA LYS A 35 4.21 14.15 7.79
C LYS A 35 3.66 14.74 9.08
N LYS A 36 2.58 14.16 9.62
CA LYS A 36 2.03 14.60 10.92
C LYS A 36 2.99 14.30 12.06
N ALA A 37 3.58 13.11 12.12
CA ALA A 37 4.60 12.79 13.13
C ALA A 37 5.76 13.79 13.07
N ASP A 38 6.33 14.04 11.89
CA ASP A 38 7.44 14.97 11.71
C ASP A 38 7.08 16.41 12.13
N SER A 39 5.88 16.88 11.76
CA SER A 39 5.39 18.21 12.15
C SER A 39 5.27 18.43 13.66
N HIS A 40 5.15 17.34 14.42
CA HIS A 40 5.11 17.36 15.88
C HIS A 40 6.47 17.08 16.51
N ARG A 41 7.40 16.40 15.83
CA ARG A 41 8.75 16.12 16.35
C ARG A 41 9.56 17.38 16.62
N HIS A 42 9.35 18.43 15.82
CA HIS A 42 9.98 19.75 16.02
C HIS A 42 9.36 20.58 17.16
N LYS A 43 8.22 20.16 17.70
CA LYS A 43 7.52 20.86 18.78
C LYS A 43 7.97 20.24 20.10
N GLN A 44 8.67 21.00 20.93
CA GLN A 44 9.10 20.51 22.24
C GLN A 44 7.90 20.44 23.20
N GLY A 45 7.70 19.30 23.87
CA GLY A 45 6.75 19.17 24.98
C GLY A 45 6.02 17.81 25.07
N PRO A 46 5.48 17.44 26.25
CA PRO A 46 4.86 16.12 26.47
C PRO A 46 3.70 15.80 25.51
N LYS A 47 2.87 16.81 25.18
CA LYS A 47 1.76 16.65 24.24
C LYS A 47 2.24 16.38 22.82
N ALA A 48 3.34 17.01 22.40
CA ALA A 48 3.91 16.79 21.09
C ALA A 48 4.49 15.37 20.98
N ASN A 49 5.24 14.91 21.99
CA ASN A 49 5.76 13.54 22.05
C ASN A 49 4.64 12.50 21.95
N LEU A 50 3.55 12.70 22.68
CA LEU A 50 2.39 11.81 22.62
C LEU A 50 1.73 11.78 21.23
N LEU A 51 1.66 12.93 20.54
CA LEU A 51 1.15 13.01 19.18
C LEU A 51 2.09 12.34 18.17
N VAL A 52 3.41 12.48 18.32
CA VAL A 52 4.40 11.76 17.50
C VAL A 52 4.15 10.26 17.62
N CYS A 53 4.13 9.70 18.84
CA CYS A 53 3.90 8.27 19.03
C CYS A 53 2.56 7.80 18.44
N ARG A 54 1.49 8.60 18.53
CA ARG A 54 0.20 8.27 17.92
C ARG A 54 0.30 8.22 16.40
N TYR A 55 0.88 9.24 15.78
CA TYR A 55 0.99 9.30 14.32
C TYR A 55 1.95 8.24 13.77
N GLU A 56 3.04 7.93 14.45
CA GLU A 56 3.94 6.83 14.06
C GLU A 56 3.22 5.47 14.10
N ARG A 57 2.45 5.20 15.16
CA ARG A 57 1.63 3.98 15.24
C ARG A 57 0.59 3.90 14.13
N THR A 58 -0.12 5.00 13.88
CA THR A 58 -1.13 5.03 12.82
C THR A 58 -0.49 4.85 11.45
N ALA A 59 0.67 5.48 11.19
CA ALA A 59 1.43 5.26 9.96
C ALA A 59 1.79 3.79 9.78
N VAL A 60 2.34 3.12 10.81
CA VAL A 60 2.64 1.69 10.72
C VAL A 60 1.39 0.85 10.47
N ILE A 61 0.28 1.10 11.17
CA ILE A 61 -0.98 0.38 10.91
C ILE A 61 -1.40 0.53 9.44
N THR A 62 -1.42 1.76 8.93
CA THR A 62 -1.81 2.04 7.54
C THR A 62 -0.85 1.39 6.55
N LEU A 63 0.45 1.38 6.83
CA LEU A 63 1.46 0.73 5.99
C LEU A 63 1.24 -0.78 5.88
N PHE A 64 0.94 -1.46 6.99
CA PHE A 64 0.58 -2.88 6.98
C PHE A 64 -0.74 -3.14 6.24
N THR A 65 -1.73 -2.26 6.41
CA THR A 65 -3.00 -2.35 5.68
C THR A 65 -2.80 -2.16 4.17
N PHE A 66 -1.98 -1.19 3.77
CA PHE A 66 -1.55 -1.00 2.38
C PHE A 66 -0.90 -2.26 1.83
N PHE A 67 0.11 -2.79 2.52
CA PHE A 67 0.84 -3.98 2.08
C PHE A 67 -0.09 -5.19 1.93
N SER A 68 -1.00 -5.41 2.90
CA SER A 68 -2.03 -6.46 2.80
C SER A 68 -2.90 -6.28 1.57
N ALA A 69 -3.42 -5.06 1.33
CA ALA A 69 -4.30 -4.77 0.20
C ALA A 69 -3.60 -4.99 -1.16
N VAL A 70 -2.30 -4.73 -1.23
CA VAL A 70 -1.48 -5.05 -2.41
C VAL A 70 -1.40 -6.55 -2.62
N LEU A 71 -0.98 -7.32 -1.59
CA LEU A 71 -0.89 -8.77 -1.70
C LEU A 71 -2.22 -9.43 -2.04
N ASP A 72 -3.31 -8.99 -1.42
CA ASP A 72 -4.66 -9.50 -1.69
C ASP A 72 -5.05 -9.22 -3.14
N SER A 73 -4.76 -8.03 -3.67
CA SER A 73 -5.04 -7.71 -5.07
C SER A 73 -4.27 -8.59 -6.05
N TRP A 74 -3.01 -8.92 -5.73
CA TRP A 74 -2.19 -9.82 -6.53
C TRP A 74 -2.73 -11.24 -6.50
N ARG A 75 -3.15 -11.73 -5.33
CA ARG A 75 -3.77 -13.04 -5.17
C ARG A 75 -5.09 -13.15 -5.92
N ILE A 76 -5.92 -12.10 -5.89
CA ILE A 76 -7.15 -12.02 -6.70
C ILE A 76 -6.81 -12.17 -8.18
N ARG A 77 -5.80 -11.44 -8.68
CA ARG A 77 -5.38 -11.52 -10.08
C ARG A 77 -4.85 -12.90 -10.48
N GLN A 78 -4.22 -13.61 -9.54
CA GLN A 78 -3.75 -14.99 -9.73
C GLN A 78 -4.83 -16.06 -9.53
N GLY A 79 -6.07 -15.68 -9.17
CA GLY A 79 -7.15 -16.63 -8.92
C GLY A 79 -7.03 -17.41 -7.61
N THR A 80 -6.23 -16.94 -6.64
CA THR A 80 -6.00 -17.59 -5.34
C THR A 80 -6.68 -16.87 -4.16
N ALA A 81 -7.62 -15.96 -4.47
CA ALA A 81 -8.42 -15.24 -3.49
C ALA A 81 -9.49 -16.15 -2.89
N GLY A 82 -9.37 -16.46 -1.59
CA GLY A 82 -10.36 -17.29 -0.90
C GLY A 82 -9.85 -17.91 0.41
N SER A 83 -8.53 -18.06 0.57
CA SER A 83 -7.94 -18.45 1.84
C SER A 83 -7.44 -17.22 2.60
N VAL A 84 -7.92 -17.03 3.84
CA VAL A 84 -7.30 -16.08 4.77
C VAL A 84 -5.93 -16.65 5.12
N VAL A 85 -4.88 -15.94 4.72
CA VAL A 85 -3.48 -16.34 4.94
C VAL A 85 -2.80 -15.17 5.63
N SER A 86 -1.90 -15.47 6.56
CA SER A 86 -1.09 -14.44 7.22
C SER A 86 -0.20 -13.71 6.21
N LEU A 87 0.24 -12.48 6.53
CA LEU A 87 1.10 -11.72 5.62
C LEU A 87 2.41 -12.47 5.32
N THR A 88 2.94 -13.12 6.35
CA THR A 88 4.15 -13.95 6.25
C THR A 88 3.96 -15.08 5.22
N ALA A 89 2.87 -15.84 5.34
CA ALA A 89 2.61 -16.98 4.46
C ALA A 89 2.23 -16.53 3.04
N ALA A 90 1.55 -15.39 2.88
CA ALA A 90 1.31 -14.80 1.56
C ALA A 90 2.62 -14.43 0.86
N CYS A 91 3.56 -13.78 1.57
CA CYS A 91 4.87 -13.45 1.00
C CYS A 91 5.68 -14.70 0.62
N GLN A 92 5.67 -15.73 1.46
CA GLN A 92 6.35 -17.00 1.17
C GLN A 92 5.81 -17.65 -0.12
N ALA A 93 4.49 -17.69 -0.29
CA ALA A 93 3.88 -18.23 -1.50
C ALA A 93 4.33 -17.47 -2.76
N PHE A 94 4.32 -16.13 -2.72
CA PHE A 94 4.82 -15.31 -3.83
C PHE A 94 6.29 -15.55 -4.15
N LEU A 95 7.15 -15.71 -3.14
CA LEU A 95 8.57 -16.02 -3.34
C LEU A 95 8.78 -17.40 -3.97
N GLU A 96 8.02 -18.40 -3.52
CA GLU A 96 8.06 -19.74 -4.10
C GLU A 96 7.63 -19.72 -5.57
N ASP A 97 6.54 -19.04 -5.90
CA ASP A 97 6.04 -18.96 -7.28
C ASP A 97 6.97 -18.13 -8.17
N CYS A 98 7.51 -17.02 -7.66
CA CYS A 98 8.54 -16.25 -8.35
C CYS A 98 9.79 -17.10 -8.64
N ARG A 99 10.23 -17.92 -7.69
CA ARG A 99 11.35 -18.85 -7.88
C ARG A 99 11.04 -19.88 -8.96
N LYS A 100 9.84 -20.46 -8.98
CA LYS A 100 9.42 -21.46 -9.98
C LYS A 100 9.40 -20.88 -11.41
N TRP A 101 8.92 -19.64 -11.59
CA TRP A 101 8.73 -19.07 -12.92
C TRP A 101 9.94 -18.28 -13.44
N SER A 102 10.63 -17.53 -12.58
CA SER A 102 11.76 -16.67 -12.99
C SER A 102 13.14 -17.29 -12.73
N GLY A 103 13.23 -18.32 -11.89
CA GLY A 103 14.49 -18.88 -11.42
C GLY A 103 15.28 -17.97 -10.47
N LYS A 104 14.82 -16.73 -10.21
CA LYS A 104 15.49 -15.81 -9.30
C LYS A 104 15.12 -16.06 -7.85
N GLN A 105 16.09 -15.81 -6.98
CA GLN A 105 15.94 -15.89 -5.54
C GLN A 105 16.45 -14.60 -4.90
N ALA A 106 15.72 -14.11 -3.90
CA ALA A 106 16.12 -12.99 -3.06
C ALA A 106 15.82 -13.34 -1.61
N ASP A 107 16.64 -12.83 -0.70
CA ASP A 107 16.47 -13.03 0.73
C ASP A 107 15.58 -11.94 1.32
N PHE A 108 14.46 -12.36 1.89
CA PHE A 108 13.51 -11.50 2.59
C PHE A 108 13.31 -11.91 4.05
N SER A 109 14.28 -12.62 4.65
CA SER A 109 14.21 -13.11 6.03
C SER A 109 13.89 -12.00 7.04
N HIS A 110 14.45 -10.80 6.84
CA HIS A 110 14.16 -9.63 7.68
C HIS A 110 12.69 -9.18 7.58
N LEU A 111 12.17 -9.04 6.35
CA LEU A 111 10.75 -8.74 6.14
C LEU A 111 9.87 -9.82 6.76
N LEU A 112 10.16 -11.10 6.53
CA LEU A 112 9.38 -12.20 7.10
C LEU A 112 9.39 -12.19 8.63
N ALA A 113 10.49 -11.80 9.28
CA ALA A 113 10.55 -11.63 10.73
C ALA A 113 9.70 -10.43 11.21
N ILE A 114 9.66 -9.32 10.45
CA ILE A 114 8.77 -8.18 10.73
C ILE A 114 7.30 -8.61 10.62
N LEU A 115 6.93 -9.27 9.51
CA LEU A 115 5.56 -9.74 9.27
C LEU A 115 5.14 -10.76 10.31
N GLY A 116 6.01 -11.71 10.67
CA GLY A 116 5.74 -12.70 11.71
C GLY A 116 5.47 -12.05 13.07
N ARG A 117 6.23 -11.01 13.45
CA ARG A 117 5.96 -10.24 14.66
C ARG A 117 4.61 -9.51 14.59
N TYR A 118 4.26 -8.95 13.44
CA TYR A 118 2.97 -8.29 13.25
C TYR A 118 1.80 -9.28 13.33
N ASP A 119 1.92 -10.44 12.68
CA ASP A 119 0.90 -11.50 12.66
C ASP A 119 0.69 -12.10 14.06
N GLN A 120 1.75 -12.28 14.85
CA GLN A 120 1.70 -12.94 16.17
C GLN A 120 1.46 -11.99 17.34
N ASN A 121 2.02 -10.78 17.31
CA ASN A 121 1.96 -9.82 18.41
C ASN A 121 1.97 -8.37 17.92
N ARG A 122 0.93 -8.03 17.17
CA ARG A 122 0.69 -6.67 16.65
C ARG A 122 0.80 -5.59 17.74
N GLN A 123 0.28 -5.85 18.94
CA GLN A 123 0.28 -4.85 20.01
C GLN A 123 1.70 -4.49 20.44
N ALA A 124 2.56 -5.48 20.72
CA ALA A 124 3.94 -5.22 21.14
C ALA A 124 4.76 -4.49 20.06
N LEU A 125 4.52 -4.82 18.78
CA LEU A 125 5.14 -4.09 17.68
C LEU A 125 4.71 -2.62 17.69
N LEU A 126 3.41 -2.34 17.84
CA LEU A 126 2.89 -0.97 17.85
C LEU A 126 3.33 -0.15 19.08
N GLU A 127 3.55 -0.80 20.22
CA GLU A 127 4.01 -0.11 21.43
C GLU A 127 5.44 0.43 21.29
N THR A 128 6.27 -0.23 20.47
CA THR A 128 7.70 0.05 20.31
C THR A 128 8.05 0.86 19.04
N VAL A 129 7.05 1.28 18.25
CA VAL A 129 7.29 2.01 17.01
C VAL A 129 8.02 3.33 17.26
N SER A 130 9.12 3.50 16.54
CA SER A 130 9.84 4.74 16.30
C SER A 130 9.88 5.07 14.80
N GLU A 131 10.30 6.29 14.47
CA GLU A 131 10.60 6.69 13.09
C GLU A 131 11.53 5.69 12.40
N GLU A 132 12.62 5.31 13.08
CA GLU A 132 13.61 4.36 12.55
C GLU A 132 12.97 3.02 12.22
N SER A 133 12.21 2.45 13.16
CA SER A 133 11.52 1.18 12.92
C SER A 133 10.47 1.28 11.80
N ARG A 134 9.76 2.41 11.69
CA ARG A 134 8.77 2.64 10.63
C ARG A 134 9.46 2.68 9.27
N CYS A 135 10.56 3.42 9.15
CA CYS A 135 11.34 3.52 7.93
C CYS A 135 11.95 2.15 7.53
N ASP A 136 12.42 1.36 8.50
CA ASP A 136 12.91 0.00 8.26
C ASP A 136 11.81 -0.94 7.73
N ILE A 137 10.60 -0.87 8.31
CA ILE A 137 9.43 -1.62 7.85
C ILE A 137 9.05 -1.20 6.42
N GLU A 138 8.94 0.11 6.16
CA GLU A 138 8.61 0.65 4.83
C GLU A 138 9.61 0.17 3.79
N LYS A 139 10.91 0.31 4.07
CA LYS A 139 11.98 -0.09 3.16
C LYS A 139 11.92 -1.59 2.86
N SER A 140 11.70 -2.41 3.88
CA SER A 140 11.62 -3.87 3.73
C SER A 140 10.41 -4.29 2.90
N MET A 141 9.24 -3.69 3.13
CA MET A 141 8.03 -3.94 2.34
C MET A 141 8.19 -3.45 0.90
N CYS A 142 8.69 -2.24 0.69
CA CYS A 142 8.88 -1.68 -0.65
C CYS A 142 9.88 -2.50 -1.45
N ALA A 143 11.00 -2.94 -0.86
CA ALA A 143 11.98 -3.79 -1.54
C ALA A 143 11.38 -5.12 -2.02
N PHE A 144 10.49 -5.72 -1.22
CA PHE A 144 9.75 -6.92 -1.63
C PHE A 144 8.80 -6.64 -2.79
N LEU A 145 8.01 -5.57 -2.68
CA LEU A 145 7.09 -5.20 -3.76
C LEU A 145 7.85 -4.86 -5.05
N ASP A 146 8.97 -4.13 -4.97
CA ASP A 146 9.81 -3.74 -6.11
C ASP A 146 10.39 -4.99 -6.79
N PHE A 147 10.84 -5.96 -5.98
CA PHE A 147 11.34 -7.23 -6.49
C PHE A 147 10.26 -7.99 -7.26
N MET A 148 9.06 -8.12 -6.68
CA MET A 148 7.94 -8.83 -7.31
C MET A 148 7.48 -8.13 -8.60
N GLU A 149 7.37 -6.81 -8.59
CA GLU A 149 7.02 -6.01 -9.77
C GLU A 149 8.08 -6.09 -10.87
N GLY A 150 9.34 -6.27 -10.50
CA GLY A 150 10.44 -6.50 -11.45
C GLY A 150 10.51 -7.92 -12.00
N GLN A 151 9.82 -8.89 -11.40
CA GLN A 151 9.77 -10.29 -11.87
C GLN A 151 8.43 -10.68 -12.51
N THR A 152 7.39 -9.85 -12.36
CA THR A 152 6.02 -10.18 -12.76
C THR A 152 5.30 -8.99 -13.40
N ASP A 153 4.08 -9.22 -13.89
CA ASP A 153 3.15 -8.18 -14.37
C ASP A 153 2.26 -7.60 -13.25
N LEU A 154 2.49 -8.03 -12.00
CA LEU A 154 1.81 -7.52 -10.83
C LEU A 154 2.24 -6.07 -10.58
N ARG A 155 1.31 -5.24 -10.10
CA ARG A 155 1.55 -3.83 -9.76
C ARG A 155 0.84 -3.51 -8.47
N ARG A 156 1.51 -2.83 -7.54
CA ARG A 156 0.92 -2.40 -6.26
C ARG A 156 -0.10 -1.29 -6.44
N PHE A 157 0.09 -0.47 -7.47
CA PHE A 157 -0.84 0.55 -7.94
C PHE A 157 -1.29 0.13 -9.34
N PRO A 158 -2.42 -0.58 -9.48
CA PRO A 158 -2.95 -0.91 -10.78
C PRO A 158 -3.33 0.37 -11.51
N GLU A 159 -3.17 0.39 -12.84
CA GLU A 159 -3.66 1.52 -13.64
C GLU A 159 -5.14 1.73 -13.34
N ALA A 160 -5.52 2.99 -13.12
CA ALA A 160 -6.92 3.33 -12.94
C ALA A 160 -7.70 2.76 -14.12
N ALA A 161 -8.70 1.91 -13.84
CA ALA A 161 -9.59 1.41 -14.87
C ALA A 161 -10.07 2.62 -15.66
N SER A 162 -9.74 2.66 -16.95
CA SER A 162 -9.99 3.78 -17.85
C SER A 162 -11.38 4.36 -17.57
N GLY A 163 -11.38 5.53 -16.91
CA GLY A 163 -12.59 6.18 -16.46
C GLY A 163 -13.42 6.56 -17.66
N THR A 164 -14.66 6.06 -17.72
CA THR A 164 -15.77 6.57 -18.52
C THR A 164 -15.59 6.85 -20.03
N GLU A 165 -14.48 6.46 -20.69
CA GLU A 165 -14.47 6.43 -22.16
C GLU A 165 -15.62 5.54 -22.69
N GLY A 166 -15.98 4.50 -21.94
CA GLY A 166 -17.13 3.66 -22.27
C GLY A 166 -18.50 4.27 -21.93
N LEU A 167 -18.60 5.21 -20.98
CA LEU A 167 -19.91 5.69 -20.48
C LEU A 167 -20.51 6.77 -21.39
N MET A 168 -19.69 7.72 -21.87
CA MET A 168 -20.13 8.68 -22.88
C MET A 168 -20.29 8.02 -24.24
N ASN A 169 -19.43 7.07 -24.63
CA ASN A 169 -19.64 6.30 -25.86
C ASN A 169 -20.89 5.40 -25.80
N HIS A 170 -21.27 4.89 -24.63
CA HIS A 170 -22.56 4.18 -24.46
C HIS A 170 -23.78 5.10 -24.44
N LEU A 171 -23.65 6.34 -23.92
CA LEU A 171 -24.73 7.32 -23.89
C LEU A 171 -24.92 8.04 -25.24
N ILE A 172 -23.85 8.25 -25.99
CA ILE A 172 -23.83 8.94 -27.29
C ILE A 172 -23.98 7.94 -28.46
N GLY A 173 -23.65 6.66 -28.25
CA GLY A 173 -23.84 5.57 -29.23
C GLY A 173 -25.25 4.98 -29.28
N SER A 174 -26.29 5.69 -28.85
CA SER A 174 -27.70 5.31 -29.03
C SER A 174 -28.56 6.45 -29.59
N VAL A 175 -27.99 7.26 -30.49
CA VAL A 175 -28.77 8.13 -31.40
C VAL A 175 -28.27 7.94 -32.83
#